data_AF-X0Y3C7-F1
#
_entry.id   AF-X0Y3C7-F1
#
_cell.length_a   1.000
_cell.length_b   1.000
_cell.length_c   1.000
_cell.angle_alpha   90.00
_cell.angle_beta   90.00
_cell.angle_gamma   90.00
#
_symmetry.space_group_name_H-M   'P 1'
#
loop_
_entity.id
_entity.type
_entity.pdbx_description
1 polymer ?
#
loop_
_entity_poly.entity_id
_entity_poly.type
_entity_poly.pdbx_seq_one_letter_code
_entity_poly.pdbx_strand_id
1 'polypeptide(L)'
;CQERLQAGRAVAVVVNSGCANACTGEQGLRDAAEMTGLAAERIGVSPENVLVASTGVIGEQLPMEQIKTGIEQIVLSAEGGHSLVKAMMTTDTVPKEVAARVGDRGFIIGGVAKGSGMIHPDLATMLCFLTTDAAVDLDFLKLALRKAMDISFNMISIDGDTSTNDMVLIMANGLAGNKSISQDSSQAGVFQQALDQVCLYLAKSIARDGEGAGKL
;
A
#
# COMPACT_ATOMS: atom_id res chain seq x y z
N CYS A 1 -9.35 -1.38 -8.74
CA CYS A 1 -8.07 -2.08 -8.43
C CYS A 1 -8.14 -3.59 -8.59
N GLN A 2 -9.08 -4.31 -7.94
CA GLN A 2 -9.19 -5.78 -8.04
C GLN A 2 -9.23 -6.31 -9.48
N GLU A 3 -10.00 -5.68 -10.37
CA GLU A 3 -10.08 -6.03 -11.80
C GLU A 3 -8.71 -6.00 -12.50
N ARG A 4 -7.94 -4.93 -12.31
CA ARG A 4 -6.58 -4.76 -12.89
C ARG A 4 -5.61 -5.81 -12.35
N LEU A 5 -5.75 -6.19 -11.08
CA LEU A 5 -4.94 -7.22 -10.44
C LEU A 5 -5.29 -8.65 -10.88
N GLN A 6 -6.35 -8.90 -11.66
CA GLN A 6 -6.63 -10.23 -12.22
C GLN A 6 -5.50 -10.73 -13.13
N ALA A 7 -4.81 -9.80 -13.83
CA ALA A 7 -3.62 -10.12 -14.63
C ALA A 7 -2.35 -10.37 -13.79
N GLY A 8 -2.41 -10.23 -12.46
CA GLY A 8 -1.28 -10.47 -11.56
C GLY A 8 -0.16 -9.44 -11.65
N ARG A 9 -0.39 -8.30 -12.30
CA ARG A 9 0.61 -7.28 -12.63
C ARG A 9 0.12 -5.88 -12.28
N ALA A 10 1.00 -5.10 -11.65
CA ALA A 10 0.90 -3.65 -11.53
C ALA A 10 2.32 -3.07 -11.66
N VAL A 11 2.42 -1.79 -12.04
CA VAL A 11 3.68 -1.04 -12.18
C VAL A 11 3.73 0.16 -11.23
N ALA A 12 2.59 0.78 -10.92
CA ALA A 12 2.49 1.90 -10.00
C ALA A 12 1.15 1.92 -9.25
N VAL A 13 1.10 2.70 -8.18
CA VAL A 13 -0.13 3.12 -7.50
C VAL A 13 -0.12 4.65 -7.38
N VAL A 14 -1.23 5.30 -7.73
CA VAL A 14 -1.48 6.72 -7.43
C VAL A 14 -2.32 6.80 -6.17
N VAL A 15 -1.94 7.67 -5.24
CA VAL A 15 -2.56 7.78 -3.91
C VAL A 15 -2.98 9.23 -3.68
N ASN A 16 -4.20 9.44 -3.17
CA ASN A 16 -4.62 10.75 -2.66
C ASN A 16 -5.07 10.66 -1.19
N SER A 17 -4.86 11.75 -0.46
CA SER A 17 -5.39 11.97 0.89
C SER A 17 -6.42 13.11 0.89
N GLY A 18 -7.18 13.27 1.97
CA GLY A 18 -8.23 14.27 2.15
C GLY A 18 -9.62 13.86 1.66
N CYS A 19 -9.73 13.04 0.61
CA CYS A 19 -11.00 12.53 0.08
C CYS A 19 -10.90 11.02 -0.22
N ALA A 20 -11.82 10.23 0.33
CA ALA A 20 -11.85 8.78 0.15
C ALA A 20 -12.42 8.35 -1.21
N ASN A 21 -13.08 9.24 -1.97
CA ASN A 21 -13.82 8.88 -3.18
C ASN A 21 -14.76 7.66 -2.98
N ALA A 22 -15.41 7.61 -1.83
CA ALA A 22 -16.34 6.55 -1.45
C ALA A 22 -17.77 7.10 -1.40
N CYS A 23 -18.75 6.26 -1.73
CA CYS A 23 -20.17 6.65 -1.85
C CYS A 23 -20.45 7.76 -2.88
N THR A 24 -19.54 7.99 -3.83
CA THR A 24 -19.59 9.01 -4.89
C THR A 24 -20.27 8.55 -6.20
N GLY A 25 -20.63 7.26 -6.28
CA GLY A 25 -21.35 6.66 -7.41
C GLY A 25 -20.53 6.62 -8.71
N GLU A 26 -21.23 6.66 -9.85
CA GLU A 26 -20.64 6.62 -11.20
C GLU A 26 -19.61 7.72 -11.47
N GLN A 27 -19.70 8.88 -10.79
CA GLN A 27 -18.69 9.92 -10.92
C GLN A 27 -17.38 9.50 -10.27
N GLY A 28 -17.41 8.94 -9.06
CA GLY A 28 -16.21 8.45 -8.39
C GLY A 28 -15.48 7.34 -9.16
N LEU A 29 -16.22 6.49 -9.87
CA LEU A 29 -15.63 5.49 -10.78
C LEU A 29 -14.91 6.14 -11.97
N ARG A 30 -15.47 7.21 -12.55
CA ARG A 30 -14.81 8.00 -13.60
C ARG A 30 -13.57 8.72 -13.07
N ASP A 31 -13.68 9.39 -11.94
CA ASP A 31 -12.56 10.11 -11.30
C ASP A 31 -11.40 9.14 -11.00
N ALA A 32 -11.69 7.97 -10.42
CA ALA A 32 -10.70 6.93 -10.16
C ALA A 32 -10.05 6.39 -11.45
N ALA A 33 -10.81 6.26 -12.54
CA ALA A 33 -10.25 5.87 -13.83
C ALA A 33 -9.35 6.97 -14.41
N GLU A 34 -9.80 8.23 -14.40
CA GLU A 34 -9.05 9.40 -14.88
C GLU A 34 -7.74 9.60 -14.10
N MET A 35 -7.77 9.53 -12.76
CA MET A 35 -6.57 9.57 -11.91
C MET A 35 -5.49 8.59 -12.37
N THR A 36 -5.89 7.35 -12.67
CA THR A 36 -4.94 6.33 -13.13
C THR A 36 -4.48 6.55 -14.57
N GLY A 37 -5.32 7.15 -15.42
CA GLY A 37 -4.94 7.55 -16.78
C GLY A 37 -3.86 8.63 -16.77
N LEU A 38 -4.10 9.70 -16.02
CA LEU A 38 -3.14 10.81 -15.82
C LEU A 38 -1.81 10.31 -15.23
N ALA A 39 -1.86 9.47 -14.21
CA ALA A 39 -0.67 8.88 -13.60
C ALA A 39 0.09 7.94 -14.57
N ALA A 40 -0.62 7.16 -15.39
CA ALA A 40 -0.03 6.25 -16.36
C ALA A 40 0.64 6.99 -17.53
N GLU A 41 -0.01 8.02 -18.07
CA GLU A 41 0.55 8.92 -19.07
C GLU A 41 1.85 9.56 -18.56
N ARG A 42 1.83 10.08 -17.33
CA ARG A 42 2.97 10.77 -16.71
C ARG A 42 4.22 9.90 -16.56
N ILE A 43 4.05 8.57 -16.46
CA ILE A 43 5.14 7.59 -16.29
C ILE A 43 5.36 6.68 -17.52
N GLY A 44 4.61 6.89 -18.61
CA GLY A 44 4.79 6.17 -19.88
C GLY A 44 4.34 4.70 -19.86
N VAL A 45 3.29 4.35 -19.12
CA VAL A 45 2.72 2.98 -19.05
C VAL A 45 1.24 2.97 -19.44
N SER A 46 0.64 1.78 -19.61
CA SER A 46 -0.80 1.70 -19.84
C SER A 46 -1.60 1.90 -18.53
N PRO A 47 -2.78 2.55 -18.55
CA PRO A 47 -3.59 2.79 -17.35
C PRO A 47 -3.92 1.52 -16.56
N GLU A 48 -4.10 0.40 -17.24
CA GLU A 48 -4.42 -0.91 -16.65
C GLU A 48 -3.31 -1.43 -15.72
N ASN A 49 -2.06 -0.98 -15.92
CA ASN A 49 -0.92 -1.31 -15.06
C ASN A 49 -0.81 -0.39 -13.82
N VAL A 50 -1.65 0.64 -13.70
CA VAL A 50 -1.66 1.57 -12.56
C VAL A 50 -2.84 1.27 -11.65
N LEU A 51 -2.62 1.32 -10.34
CA LEU A 51 -3.65 1.20 -9.30
C LEU A 51 -3.96 2.57 -8.69
N VAL A 52 -5.08 2.69 -8.00
CA VAL A 52 -5.48 3.90 -7.25
C VAL A 52 -5.83 3.54 -5.82
N ALA A 53 -5.51 4.43 -4.89
CA ALA A 53 -5.96 4.39 -3.50
C ALA A 53 -6.33 5.79 -3.03
N SER A 54 -7.40 5.89 -2.24
CA SER A 54 -8.00 7.14 -1.80
C SER A 54 -8.36 7.04 -0.32
N THR A 55 -8.02 8.05 0.48
CA THR A 55 -8.31 8.10 1.93
C THR A 55 -8.73 9.51 2.34
N GLY A 56 -9.64 9.64 3.31
CA GLY A 56 -10.17 10.92 3.79
C GLY A 56 -11.69 10.91 3.91
N VAL A 57 -12.35 12.03 3.57
CA VAL A 57 -13.80 12.19 3.73
C VAL A 57 -14.58 11.30 2.75
N ILE A 58 -15.67 10.68 3.22
CA ILE A 58 -16.61 9.86 2.44
C ILE A 58 -17.79 10.71 1.96
N GLY A 59 -18.30 10.44 0.76
CA GLY A 59 -19.45 11.15 0.17
C GLY A 59 -19.10 12.45 -0.56
N GLU A 60 -17.86 12.92 -0.46
CA GLU A 60 -17.35 14.05 -1.23
C GLU A 60 -16.76 13.60 -2.57
N GLN A 61 -17.03 14.37 -3.63
CA GLN A 61 -16.46 14.14 -4.96
C GLN A 61 -14.97 14.51 -4.96
N LEU A 62 -14.16 13.89 -5.83
CA LEU A 62 -12.74 14.25 -5.92
C LEU A 62 -12.57 15.65 -6.53
N PRO A 63 -11.70 16.51 -5.99
CA PRO A 63 -11.38 17.80 -6.58
C PRO A 63 -10.42 17.58 -7.77
N MET A 64 -10.92 17.03 -8.88
CA MET A 64 -10.10 16.49 -9.98
C MET A 64 -9.12 17.49 -10.60
N GLU A 65 -9.44 18.79 -10.66
CA GLU A 65 -8.49 19.82 -11.09
C GLU A 65 -7.25 19.92 -10.19
N GLN A 66 -7.43 19.76 -8.86
CA GLN A 66 -6.31 19.72 -7.91
C GLN A 66 -5.53 18.42 -8.05
N ILE A 67 -6.22 17.28 -8.24
CA ILE A 67 -5.59 15.97 -8.43
C ILE A 67 -4.72 15.96 -9.69
N LYS A 68 -5.24 16.46 -10.81
CA LYS A 68 -4.51 16.61 -12.08
C LYS A 68 -3.27 17.49 -11.90
N THR A 69 -3.44 18.68 -11.33
CA THR A 69 -2.34 19.61 -11.03
C THR A 69 -1.28 18.96 -10.13
N GLY A 70 -1.70 18.16 -9.15
CA GLY A 70 -0.81 17.39 -8.27
C GLY A 70 -0.03 16.31 -9.02
N ILE A 71 -0.70 15.51 -9.87
CA ILE A 71 -0.07 14.45 -10.68
C ILE A 71 0.99 15.02 -11.64
N GLU A 72 0.71 16.16 -12.28
CA GLU A 72 1.66 16.85 -13.16
C GLU A 72 2.96 17.23 -12.43
N GLN A 73 2.88 17.56 -11.13
CA GLN A 73 4.01 17.96 -10.28
C GLN A 73 4.81 16.76 -9.70
N ILE A 74 4.35 15.52 -9.86
CA ILE A 74 5.05 14.35 -9.31
C ILE A 74 6.40 14.17 -10.01
N VAL A 75 7.46 14.10 -9.19
CA VAL A 75 8.81 13.69 -9.59
C VAL A 75 9.12 12.37 -8.89
N LEU A 76 9.31 11.30 -9.66
CA LEU A 76 9.69 9.99 -9.12
C LEU A 76 11.16 9.99 -8.69
N SER A 77 11.44 9.36 -7.55
CA SER A 77 12.77 9.15 -6.98
C SER A 77 12.79 7.81 -6.23
N ALA A 78 13.93 7.13 -6.20
CA ALA A 78 14.08 5.86 -5.47
C ALA A 78 13.99 6.07 -3.94
N GLU A 79 14.26 7.29 -3.49
CA GLU A 79 14.22 7.78 -2.11
C GLU A 79 12.85 8.36 -1.74
N GLY A 80 11.88 8.40 -2.66
CA GLY A 80 10.58 9.07 -2.51
C GLY A 80 9.62 8.45 -1.48
N GLY A 81 9.98 7.33 -0.85
CA GLY A 81 9.14 6.63 0.13
C GLY A 81 8.69 7.51 1.30
N HIS A 82 9.61 8.32 1.84
CA HIS A 82 9.31 9.25 2.94
C HIS A 82 8.32 10.35 2.56
N SER A 83 8.39 10.82 1.30
CA SER A 83 7.44 11.79 0.75
C SER A 83 6.06 11.17 0.53
N LEU A 84 6.01 9.92 0.03
CA LEU A 84 4.77 9.16 -0.15
C LEU A 84 4.03 8.97 1.18
N VAL A 85 4.70 8.48 2.22
CA VAL A 85 4.05 8.22 3.52
C VAL A 85 3.47 9.51 4.11
N LYS A 86 4.20 10.63 4.04
CA LYS A 86 3.71 11.94 4.48
C LYS A 86 2.50 12.43 3.68
N ALA A 87 2.48 12.18 2.37
CA ALA A 87 1.38 12.63 1.49
C ALA A 87 0.07 11.84 1.69
N MET A 88 0.15 10.59 2.17
CA MET A 88 -1.04 9.73 2.36
C MET A 88 -1.61 9.73 3.79
N MET A 89 -0.93 10.36 4.77
CA MET A 89 -1.45 10.53 6.13
C MET A 89 -2.78 11.30 6.14
N THR A 90 -3.66 10.97 7.09
CA THR A 90 -4.91 11.74 7.35
C THR A 90 -4.91 12.34 8.75
N THR A 91 -5.16 11.50 9.75
CA THR A 91 -5.20 11.85 11.18
C THR A 91 -4.00 11.25 11.94
N ASP A 92 -3.15 10.52 11.22
CA ASP A 92 -1.85 10.02 11.66
C ASP A 92 -1.01 11.16 12.25
N THR A 93 -0.41 10.95 13.44
CA THR A 93 0.49 11.95 14.03
C THR A 93 1.95 11.75 13.59
N VAL A 94 2.31 10.53 13.17
CA VAL A 94 3.65 10.18 12.70
C VAL A 94 3.64 9.36 11.39
N PRO A 95 4.61 9.59 10.48
CA PRO A 95 4.85 8.71 9.34
C PRO A 95 5.23 7.30 9.79
N LYS A 96 4.73 6.28 9.08
CA LYS A 96 4.95 4.86 9.40
C LYS A 96 5.63 4.19 8.20
N GLU A 97 6.93 4.01 8.30
CA GLU A 97 7.77 3.46 7.23
C GLU A 97 8.84 2.51 7.79
N VAL A 98 9.21 1.48 7.04
CA VAL A 98 10.24 0.51 7.42
C VAL A 98 10.82 -0.19 6.19
N ALA A 99 12.06 -0.68 6.29
CA ALA A 99 12.62 -1.61 5.32
C ALA A 99 13.44 -2.70 6.02
N ALA A 100 13.32 -3.94 5.54
CA ALA A 100 14.12 -5.08 5.93
C ALA A 100 15.02 -5.50 4.77
N ARG A 101 16.34 -5.61 5.01
CA ARG A 101 17.33 -6.13 4.05
C ARG A 101 17.70 -7.56 4.42
N VAL A 102 17.54 -8.49 3.48
CA VAL A 102 17.89 -9.90 3.65
C VAL A 102 19.30 -10.15 3.11
N GLY A 103 20.29 -10.04 3.99
CA GLY A 103 21.71 -10.23 3.66
C GLY A 103 22.31 -9.15 2.75
N ASP A 104 23.63 -9.18 2.59
CA ASP A 104 24.36 -8.09 1.91
C ASP A 104 24.10 -8.03 0.40
N ARG A 105 23.77 -9.16 -0.21
CA ARG A 105 23.49 -9.32 -1.65
C ARG A 105 22.20 -10.09 -1.95
N GLY A 106 21.27 -10.12 -1.01
CA GLY A 106 19.93 -10.65 -1.24
C GLY A 106 18.99 -9.56 -1.73
N PHE A 107 17.85 -9.44 -1.09
CA PHE A 107 16.76 -8.54 -1.46
C PHE A 107 16.34 -7.63 -0.30
N ILE A 108 15.53 -6.62 -0.61
CA ILE A 108 14.95 -5.67 0.33
C ILE A 108 13.42 -5.81 0.26
N ILE A 109 12.76 -5.77 1.42
CA ILE A 109 11.31 -5.54 1.52
C ILE A 109 11.12 -4.20 2.21
N GLY A 110 10.62 -3.21 1.48
CA GLY A 110 10.22 -1.90 1.98
C GLY A 110 8.72 -1.81 2.20
N GLY A 111 8.28 -0.95 3.10
CA GLY A 111 6.87 -0.73 3.36
C GLY A 111 6.56 0.62 3.99
N VAL A 112 5.46 1.22 3.56
CA VAL A 112 4.84 2.40 4.17
C VAL A 112 3.38 2.11 4.52
N ALA A 113 2.88 2.67 5.61
CA ALA A 113 1.48 2.54 5.98
C ALA A 113 0.88 3.85 6.53
N LYS A 114 -0.45 3.99 6.42
CA LYS A 114 -1.26 5.03 7.08
C LYS A 114 -2.43 4.38 7.82
N GLY A 115 -2.83 4.93 8.95
CA GLY A 115 -3.86 4.40 9.84
C GLY A 115 -3.65 4.91 11.26
N SER A 116 -4.73 5.37 11.89
CA SER A 116 -4.76 5.93 13.25
C SER A 116 -6.18 5.88 13.85
N GLY A 117 -7.21 6.16 13.06
CA GLY A 117 -8.63 6.00 13.41
C GLY A 117 -9.44 5.35 12.30
N MET A 118 -10.66 4.93 12.66
CA MET A 118 -11.50 3.91 12.00
C MET A 118 -10.67 2.66 11.74
N ILE A 119 -10.49 1.76 12.69
CA ILE A 119 -9.70 0.53 12.50
C ILE A 119 -10.30 -0.64 13.29
N HIS A 120 -10.62 -1.72 12.58
CA HIS A 120 -11.04 -3.02 13.13
C HIS A 120 -10.53 -4.18 12.24
N PRO A 121 -10.39 -5.41 12.78
CA PRO A 121 -10.23 -6.62 11.96
C PRO A 121 -11.31 -6.72 10.86
N ASP A 122 -10.97 -7.39 9.76
CA ASP A 122 -11.78 -7.46 8.54
C ASP A 122 -12.01 -6.12 7.81
N LEU A 123 -11.16 -5.11 8.06
CA LEU A 123 -10.60 -4.06 7.18
C LEU A 123 -10.67 -2.64 7.78
N ALA A 124 -9.55 -1.93 7.62
CA ALA A 124 -9.05 -0.67 8.20
C ALA A 124 -10.04 0.50 8.45
N THR A 125 -9.72 1.79 8.22
CA THR A 125 -9.11 2.53 7.11
C THR A 125 -7.59 2.53 7.16
N MET A 126 -7.01 1.61 6.38
CA MET A 126 -5.60 1.35 6.35
C MET A 126 -5.13 1.20 4.91
N LEU A 127 -4.12 2.00 4.56
CA LEU A 127 -3.38 1.89 3.31
C LEU A 127 -1.97 1.45 3.66
N CYS A 128 -1.53 0.30 3.13
CA CYS A 128 -0.18 -0.23 3.28
C CYS A 128 0.38 -0.61 1.91
N PHE A 129 1.47 0.05 1.52
CA PHE A 129 2.17 -0.19 0.26
C PHE A 129 3.54 -0.80 0.54
N LEU A 130 3.71 -2.04 0.10
CA LEU A 130 4.92 -2.83 0.24
C LEU A 130 5.61 -2.99 -1.12
N THR A 131 6.92 -2.91 -1.14
CA THR A 131 7.73 -3.12 -2.35
C THR A 131 8.89 -4.06 -2.07
N THR A 132 9.28 -4.84 -3.06
CA THR A 132 10.50 -5.66 -2.99
C THR A 132 11.20 -5.75 -4.34
N ASP A 133 12.52 -5.78 -4.29
CA ASP A 133 13.36 -6.10 -5.45
C ASP A 133 13.56 -7.62 -5.63
N ALA A 134 13.07 -8.45 -4.70
CA ALA A 134 13.12 -9.90 -4.81
C ALA A 134 12.44 -10.41 -6.10
N ALA A 135 13.06 -11.38 -6.76
CA ALA A 135 12.38 -12.25 -7.72
C ALA A 135 11.53 -13.26 -6.93
N VAL A 136 10.21 -13.23 -7.09
CA VAL A 136 9.25 -14.04 -6.32
C VAL A 136 8.16 -14.55 -7.25
N ASP A 137 7.75 -15.80 -7.06
CA ASP A 137 6.57 -16.37 -7.70
C ASP A 137 5.29 -15.66 -7.22
N LEU A 138 4.37 -15.35 -8.14
CA LEU A 138 3.17 -14.58 -7.84
C LEU A 138 2.23 -15.28 -6.84
N ASP A 139 2.08 -16.60 -6.92
CA ASP A 139 1.17 -17.33 -6.02
C ASP A 139 1.81 -17.54 -4.65
N PHE A 140 3.13 -17.71 -4.59
CA PHE A 140 3.86 -17.64 -3.32
C PHE A 140 3.80 -16.23 -2.70
N LEU A 141 3.92 -15.16 -3.50
CA LEU A 141 3.81 -13.78 -3.02
C LEU A 141 2.43 -13.47 -2.42
N LYS A 142 1.35 -13.92 -3.07
CA LYS A 142 -0.02 -13.84 -2.54
C LYS A 142 -0.17 -14.62 -1.23
N LEU A 143 0.37 -15.83 -1.17
CA LEU A 143 0.31 -16.68 0.03
C LEU A 143 1.08 -16.05 1.19
N ALA A 144 2.28 -15.52 0.92
CA ALA A 144 3.14 -14.91 1.92
C ALA A 144 2.54 -13.62 2.48
N LEU A 145 1.94 -12.78 1.62
CA LEU A 145 1.25 -11.57 2.05
C LEU A 145 0.07 -11.88 2.97
N ARG A 146 -0.78 -12.86 2.61
CA ARG A 146 -1.91 -13.28 3.47
C ARG A 146 -1.44 -13.69 4.86
N LYS A 147 -0.46 -14.60 4.94
CA LYS A 147 0.13 -15.05 6.21
C LYS A 147 0.68 -13.90 7.05
N ALA A 148 1.35 -12.94 6.41
CA ALA A 148 1.88 -11.76 7.10
C ALA A 148 0.75 -10.85 7.61
N MET A 149 -0.32 -10.63 6.83
CA MET A 149 -1.50 -9.87 7.23
C MET A 149 -2.24 -10.52 8.41
N ASP A 150 -2.43 -11.84 8.38
CA ASP A 150 -3.14 -12.63 9.39
C ASP A 150 -2.51 -12.52 10.80
N ILE A 151 -1.20 -12.25 10.88
CA ILE A 151 -0.49 -12.04 12.15
C ILE A 151 -0.25 -10.56 12.50
N SER A 152 -0.66 -9.62 11.64
CA SER A 152 -0.35 -8.19 11.80
C SER A 152 -1.56 -7.28 11.60
N PHE A 153 -1.88 -6.86 10.37
CA PHE A 153 -2.95 -5.92 10.07
C PHE A 153 -4.35 -6.47 10.40
N ASN A 154 -4.57 -7.78 10.24
CA ASN A 154 -5.84 -8.42 10.59
C ASN A 154 -6.01 -8.59 12.12
N MET A 155 -4.99 -8.24 12.93
CA MET A 155 -4.97 -8.37 14.39
C MET A 155 -5.13 -7.03 15.13
N ILE A 156 -5.24 -5.90 14.43
CA ILE A 156 -5.36 -4.57 15.05
C ILE A 156 -6.81 -4.05 15.01
N SER A 157 -7.24 -3.50 16.14
CA SER A 157 -8.48 -2.73 16.31
C SER A 157 -8.15 -1.49 17.14
N ILE A 158 -8.72 -0.34 16.79
CA ILE A 158 -8.53 0.92 17.53
C ILE A 158 -9.86 1.39 18.14
N ASP A 159 -10.91 1.50 17.32
CA ASP A 159 -12.22 2.05 17.72
C ASP A 159 -13.40 1.12 17.40
N GLY A 160 -13.23 0.18 16.47
CA GLY A 160 -14.24 -0.83 16.13
C GLY A 160 -14.91 -0.64 14.76
N ASP A 161 -14.57 0.42 14.03
CA ASP A 161 -15.16 0.72 12.73
C ASP A 161 -14.34 0.12 11.57
N THR A 162 -15.05 -0.41 10.57
CA THR A 162 -14.50 -1.03 9.35
C THR A 162 -14.63 -0.09 8.14
N SER A 163 -13.56 0.05 7.36
CA SER A 163 -13.49 1.01 6.24
C SER A 163 -13.94 0.48 4.88
N THR A 164 -14.37 1.41 4.03
CA THR A 164 -14.70 1.19 2.62
C THR A 164 -13.49 1.16 1.68
N ASN A 165 -12.30 1.56 2.13
CA ASN A 165 -11.20 1.99 1.24
C ASN A 165 -9.90 1.18 1.36
N ASP A 166 -9.94 0.07 2.09
CA ASP A 166 -8.75 -0.61 2.55
C ASP A 166 -7.88 -1.25 1.48
N MET A 167 -6.56 -1.18 1.70
CA MET A 167 -5.60 -1.78 0.78
C MET A 167 -4.28 -2.13 1.44
N VAL A 168 -3.94 -3.42 1.44
CA VAL A 168 -2.56 -3.89 1.52
C VAL A 168 -2.13 -4.35 0.13
N LEU A 169 -1.10 -3.73 -0.41
CA LEU A 169 -0.54 -4.04 -1.73
C LEU A 169 0.94 -4.40 -1.58
N ILE A 170 1.38 -5.47 -2.25
CA ILE A 170 2.81 -5.77 -2.43
C ILE A 170 3.16 -5.81 -3.91
N MET A 171 4.26 -5.17 -4.29
CA MET A 171 4.81 -5.19 -5.65
C MET A 171 6.25 -5.73 -5.63
N ALA A 172 6.53 -6.75 -6.44
CA ALA A 172 7.85 -7.38 -6.58
C ALA A 172 8.39 -7.15 -8.01
N ASN A 173 9.61 -6.63 -8.14
CA ASN A 173 10.18 -6.25 -9.45
C ASN A 173 11.33 -7.14 -9.95
N GLY A 174 11.89 -8.03 -9.12
CA GLY A 174 12.92 -8.99 -9.51
C GLY A 174 14.34 -8.45 -9.72
N LEU A 175 14.60 -7.17 -9.42
CA LEU A 175 15.91 -6.53 -9.67
C LEU A 175 17.05 -6.97 -8.72
N ALA A 176 16.75 -7.68 -7.62
CA ALA A 176 17.75 -8.20 -6.68
C ALA A 176 18.64 -9.32 -7.27
N GLY A 177 18.28 -9.90 -8.42
CA GLY A 177 19.08 -10.94 -9.09
C GLY A 177 19.10 -12.30 -8.38
N ASN A 178 18.27 -12.51 -7.35
CA ASN A 178 18.07 -13.81 -6.73
C ASN A 178 17.34 -14.79 -7.68
N LYS A 179 17.47 -16.09 -7.44
CA LYS A 179 16.57 -17.08 -8.04
C LYS A 179 15.14 -16.84 -7.56
N SER A 180 14.16 -16.96 -8.46
CA SER A 180 12.74 -16.79 -8.13
C SER A 180 12.35 -17.62 -6.91
N ILE A 181 11.74 -16.97 -5.91
CA ILE A 181 11.33 -17.59 -4.65
C ILE A 181 9.90 -18.11 -4.81
N SER A 182 9.74 -19.42 -4.76
CA SER A 182 8.47 -20.15 -4.68
C SER A 182 8.31 -20.81 -3.31
N GLN A 183 7.16 -21.43 -3.03
CA GLN A 183 6.88 -22.12 -1.76
C GLN A 183 7.92 -23.19 -1.39
N ASP A 184 8.45 -23.93 -2.36
CA ASP A 184 9.45 -25.00 -2.15
C ASP A 184 10.91 -24.49 -2.19
N SER A 185 11.10 -23.18 -2.37
CA SER A 185 12.44 -22.58 -2.42
C SER A 185 13.06 -22.50 -1.03
N SER A 186 14.37 -22.75 -0.91
CA SER A 186 15.10 -22.62 0.36
C SER A 186 15.04 -21.22 0.98
N GLN A 187 14.76 -20.18 0.20
CA GLN A 187 14.57 -18.81 0.66
C GLN A 187 13.12 -18.48 1.07
N ALA A 188 12.15 -19.39 0.90
CA ALA A 188 10.74 -19.12 1.18
C ALA A 188 10.49 -18.69 2.64
N GLY A 189 11.08 -19.43 3.60
CA GLY A 189 11.00 -19.09 5.02
C GLY A 189 11.67 -17.76 5.37
N VAL A 190 12.79 -17.43 4.71
CA VAL A 190 13.51 -16.17 4.92
C VAL A 190 12.72 -14.98 4.36
N PHE A 191 12.11 -15.13 3.19
CA PHE A 191 11.22 -14.14 2.60
C PHE A 191 9.99 -13.90 3.48
N GLN A 192 9.32 -14.97 3.94
CA GLN A 192 8.19 -14.87 4.86
C GLN A 192 8.59 -14.12 6.14
N GLN A 193 9.69 -14.51 6.79
CA GLN A 193 10.11 -13.89 8.04
C GLN A 193 10.46 -12.40 7.89
N ALA A 194 11.06 -11.99 6.77
CA ALA A 194 11.33 -10.59 6.47
C ALA A 194 10.03 -9.80 6.22
N LEU A 195 9.07 -10.38 5.49
CA LEU A 195 7.76 -9.78 5.24
C LEU A 195 6.94 -9.65 6.53
N ASP A 196 6.92 -10.69 7.36
CA ASP A 196 6.29 -10.71 8.69
C ASP A 196 6.84 -9.58 9.57
N GLN A 197 8.16 -9.39 9.60
CA GLN A 197 8.78 -8.30 10.37
C GLN A 197 8.35 -6.91 9.90
N VAL A 198 8.29 -6.68 8.58
CA VAL A 198 7.82 -5.42 7.99
C VAL A 198 6.36 -5.16 8.34
N CYS A 199 5.47 -6.14 8.10
CA CYS A 199 4.04 -6.01 8.38
C CYS A 199 3.74 -5.85 9.89
N LEU A 200 4.39 -6.64 10.75
CA LEU A 200 4.27 -6.51 12.21
C LEU A 200 4.76 -5.16 12.73
N TYR A 201 5.82 -4.60 12.15
CA TYR A 201 6.30 -3.27 12.53
C TYR A 201 5.30 -2.18 12.13
N LEU A 202 4.77 -2.24 10.91
CA LEU A 202 3.79 -1.26 10.41
C LEU A 202 2.47 -1.36 11.19
N ALA A 203 1.93 -2.55 11.42
CA ALA A 203 0.71 -2.75 12.21
C ALA A 203 0.88 -2.25 13.66
N LYS A 204 2.03 -2.50 14.30
CA LYS A 204 2.32 -1.94 15.65
C LYS A 204 2.52 -0.43 15.62
N SER A 205 3.03 0.14 14.53
CA SER A 205 3.17 1.59 14.37
C SER A 205 1.82 2.27 14.15
N ILE A 206 0.88 1.62 13.47
CA ILE A 206 -0.52 2.03 13.39
C ILE A 206 -1.15 2.02 14.80
N ALA A 207 -1.07 0.90 15.51
CA ALA A 207 -1.72 0.78 16.82
C ALA A 207 -1.12 1.70 17.91
N ARG A 208 0.16 2.08 17.81
CA ARG A 208 0.78 3.09 18.67
C ARG A 208 0.33 4.53 18.38
N ASP A 209 -0.05 4.79 17.12
CA ASP A 209 -0.53 6.09 16.65
C ASP A 209 -2.06 6.12 16.56
N GLY A 210 -2.73 5.24 17.34
CA GLY A 210 -4.18 5.20 17.43
C GLY A 210 -4.75 6.50 17.95
N GLU A 211 -5.88 6.97 17.41
CA GLU A 211 -6.52 8.20 17.85
C GLU A 211 -6.90 8.13 19.34
N GLY A 212 -6.33 9.02 20.16
CA GLY A 212 -6.49 9.01 21.61
C GLY A 212 -5.68 7.94 22.36
N ALA A 213 -4.83 7.15 21.70
CA ALA A 213 -4.01 6.13 22.33
C ALA A 213 -2.93 6.74 23.24
N GLY A 214 -2.91 6.34 24.52
CA GLY A 214 -1.87 6.73 25.48
C GLY A 214 -0.75 5.70 25.67
N LYS A 215 -1.00 4.43 25.30
CA LYS A 215 -0.10 3.26 25.39
C LYS A 215 -0.54 2.19 24.37
N LEU A 216 0.40 1.30 24.03
CA LEU A 216 0.16 0.03 23.33
C LEU A 216 0.16 -1.13 24.33
#